data_AF-A0A7S1D465-F1
#
_entry.id   AF-A0A7S1D465-F1
#
_cell.length_a   1.000
_cell.length_b   1.000
_cell.length_c   1.000
_cell.angle_alpha   90.00
_cell.angle_beta   90.00
_cell.angle_gamma   90.00
#
_symmetry.space_group_name_H-M   'P 1'
#
loop_
_entity.id
_entity.type
_entity.pdbx_description
1 polymer ?
#
loop_
_entity_poly.entity_id
_entity_poly.type
_entity_poly.pdbx_seq_one_letter_code
_entity_poly.pdbx_strand_id
1 'polypeptide(L)'
;CLAEQRGIPTAYVDKGVLNTLSGNRPHQGYVLRCGKLTFDSLSRIPHPKDDPSVPRLWLALDEVVDPQNLGALLRSAYFLGGDKIGVLVCSKNSAPPSPVVSAASAGSLELVQVKSTSNLPRTLNAASDDGFRVIGASSTFIPHLDTPLYSLEDLPEDDQPTILVLGSEGDGLRNLVAKACTDFVCIAGGVMDVGKNDLDSFGGVDSLNVSVTGGIILWRLKNIIQL
;
A
#
# COMPACT_ATOMS: atom_id res chain seq x y z
N CYS A 1 18.38 -8.69 -27.93
CA CYS A 1 17.20 -8.38 -27.08
C CYS A 1 17.48 -8.79 -25.62
N LEU A 2 16.93 -8.12 -24.59
CA LEU A 2 17.11 -8.50 -23.17
C LEU A 2 16.71 -9.96 -22.89
N ALA A 3 15.68 -10.46 -23.58
CA ALA A 3 15.25 -11.86 -23.47
C ALA A 3 16.34 -12.84 -23.89
N GLU A 4 17.02 -12.60 -25.01
CA GLU A 4 18.13 -13.43 -25.51
C GLU A 4 19.33 -13.40 -24.57
N GLN A 5 19.66 -12.22 -24.03
CA GLN A 5 20.75 -12.07 -23.04
C GLN A 5 20.48 -12.89 -21.77
N ARG A 6 19.20 -13.07 -21.40
CA ARG A 6 18.79 -13.90 -20.27
C ARG A 6 18.45 -15.35 -20.65
N GLY A 7 18.72 -15.77 -21.89
CA GLY A 7 18.44 -17.12 -22.37
C GLY A 7 16.94 -17.48 -22.41
N ILE A 8 16.05 -16.49 -22.41
CA ILE A 8 14.61 -16.70 -22.49
C ILE A 8 14.26 -17.02 -23.95
N PRO A 9 13.60 -18.17 -24.24
CA PRO A 9 13.19 -18.52 -25.60
C PRO A 9 12.29 -17.44 -26.22
N THR A 10 12.59 -17.06 -27.46
CA THR A 10 11.79 -16.08 -28.21
C THR A 10 11.30 -16.68 -29.53
N ALA A 11 10.13 -16.23 -29.98
CA ALA A 11 9.56 -16.60 -31.27
C ALA A 11 8.84 -15.39 -31.86
N TYR A 12 9.05 -15.15 -33.16
CA TYR A 12 8.29 -14.16 -33.91
C TYR A 12 7.02 -14.82 -34.46
N VAL A 13 5.88 -14.19 -34.25
CA VAL A 13 4.56 -14.67 -34.68
C VAL A 13 3.77 -13.52 -35.27
N ASP A 14 2.70 -13.84 -36.01
CA ASP A 14 1.81 -12.80 -36.53
C ASP A 14 0.94 -12.16 -35.45
N LYS A 15 0.30 -11.03 -35.81
CA LYS A 15 -0.57 -10.26 -34.92
C LYS A 15 -1.77 -11.07 -34.39
N GLY A 16 -2.31 -11.99 -35.19
CA GLY A 16 -3.46 -12.81 -34.80
C GLY A 16 -3.11 -13.78 -33.67
N VAL A 17 -1.91 -14.38 -33.71
CA VAL A 17 -1.39 -15.20 -32.61
C VAL A 17 -1.23 -14.36 -31.35
N LEU A 18 -0.66 -13.15 -31.43
CA LEU A 18 -0.51 -12.26 -30.27
C LEU A 18 -1.87 -11.84 -29.66
N ASN A 19 -2.86 -11.54 -30.51
CA ASN A 19 -4.24 -11.26 -30.07
C ASN A 19 -4.84 -12.44 -29.31
N THR A 20 -4.64 -13.66 -29.82
CA THR A 20 -5.13 -14.88 -29.18
C THR A 20 -4.47 -15.08 -27.81
N LEU A 21 -3.14 -14.96 -27.74
CA LEU A 21 -2.38 -15.15 -26.50
C LEU A 21 -2.67 -14.08 -25.42
N SER A 22 -3.00 -12.85 -25.84
CA SER A 22 -3.33 -11.74 -24.93
C SER A 22 -4.82 -11.68 -24.56
N GLY A 23 -5.67 -12.56 -25.11
CA GLY A 23 -7.11 -12.47 -24.94
C GLY A 23 -7.70 -11.17 -25.49
N ASN A 24 -7.19 -10.72 -26.65
CA ASN A 24 -7.52 -9.46 -27.33
C ASN A 24 -7.23 -8.18 -26.53
N ARG A 25 -6.36 -8.24 -25.51
CA ARG A 25 -5.89 -7.05 -24.79
C ARG A 25 -4.75 -6.36 -25.55
N PRO A 26 -4.55 -5.05 -25.36
CA PRO A 26 -3.42 -4.35 -25.98
C PRO A 26 -2.09 -5.00 -25.60
N HIS A 27 -1.37 -5.52 -26.60
CA HIS A 27 -0.10 -6.25 -26.42
C HIS A 27 1.13 -5.48 -26.93
N GLN A 28 0.93 -4.38 -27.68
CA GLN A 28 2.02 -3.51 -28.17
C GLN A 28 3.14 -4.26 -28.93
N GLY A 29 2.79 -5.38 -29.59
CA GLY A 29 3.73 -6.21 -30.36
C GLY A 29 4.47 -7.29 -29.56
N TYR A 30 4.24 -7.41 -28.25
CA TYR A 30 4.95 -8.37 -27.41
C TYR A 30 4.00 -9.12 -26.47
N VAL A 31 4.28 -10.40 -26.22
CA VAL A 31 3.62 -11.19 -25.18
C VAL A 31 4.68 -12.03 -24.48
N LEU A 32 4.62 -12.06 -23.15
CA LEU A 32 5.47 -12.90 -22.32
C LEU A 32 4.60 -13.88 -21.53
N ARG A 33 4.90 -15.18 -21.63
CA ARG A 33 4.24 -16.19 -20.81
C ARG A 33 4.98 -16.34 -19.48
N CYS A 34 4.37 -15.86 -18.41
CA CYS A 34 4.93 -15.87 -17.07
C CYS A 34 4.21 -16.87 -16.15
N GLY A 35 4.85 -17.23 -15.05
CA GLY A 35 4.17 -17.89 -13.93
C GLY A 35 3.16 -16.96 -13.26
N LYS A 36 2.26 -17.54 -12.45
CA LYS A 36 1.29 -16.76 -11.67
C LYS A 36 2.01 -16.00 -10.56
N LEU A 37 1.71 -14.71 -10.41
CA LEU A 37 2.12 -13.92 -9.27
C LEU A 37 1.23 -14.25 -8.06
N THR A 38 1.86 -14.41 -6.89
CA THR A 38 1.20 -14.67 -5.61
C THR A 38 1.75 -13.74 -4.55
N PHE A 39 0.90 -13.36 -3.59
CA PHE A 39 1.35 -12.67 -2.38
C PHE A 39 1.69 -13.72 -1.33
N ASP A 40 2.94 -13.76 -0.90
CA ASP A 40 3.37 -14.74 0.10
C ASP A 40 2.69 -14.47 1.44
N SER A 41 2.28 -15.51 2.14
CA SER A 41 1.71 -15.36 3.47
C SER A 41 2.78 -14.93 4.48
N LEU A 42 2.41 -14.04 5.38
CA LEU A 42 3.25 -13.54 6.47
C LEU A 42 2.46 -13.61 7.78
N SER A 43 3.05 -14.24 8.79
CA SER A 43 2.45 -14.33 10.13
C SER A 43 2.87 -13.19 11.04
N ARG A 44 4.11 -12.70 10.90
CA ARG A 44 4.72 -11.61 11.66
C ARG A 44 5.58 -10.75 10.74
N ILE A 45 5.49 -9.43 10.89
CA ILE A 45 6.40 -8.51 10.20
C ILE A 45 7.78 -8.62 10.87
N PRO A 46 8.84 -8.98 10.12
CA PRO A 46 10.18 -9.03 10.70
C PRO A 46 10.64 -7.63 11.12
N HIS A 47 11.40 -7.54 12.20
CA HIS A 47 11.88 -6.26 12.71
C HIS A 47 13.28 -5.94 12.16
N PRO A 48 13.56 -4.70 11.70
CA PRO A 48 14.87 -4.34 11.12
C PRO A 48 16.06 -4.43 12.10
N LYS A 49 15.78 -4.51 13.42
CA LYS A 49 16.80 -4.84 14.44
C LYS A 49 17.26 -6.30 14.38
N ASP A 50 16.37 -7.20 13.97
CA ASP A 50 16.66 -8.63 13.85
C ASP A 50 17.37 -8.93 12.52
N ASP A 51 16.97 -8.22 11.45
CA ASP A 51 17.54 -8.34 10.11
C ASP A 51 17.53 -6.97 9.41
N PRO A 52 18.70 -6.32 9.24
CA PRO A 52 18.80 -5.01 8.59
C PRO A 52 18.39 -4.99 7.10
N SER A 53 18.22 -6.15 6.46
CA SER A 53 17.74 -6.24 5.07
C SER A 53 16.21 -6.03 4.96
N VAL A 54 15.52 -6.06 6.10
CA VAL A 54 14.06 -5.92 6.15
C VAL A 54 13.63 -4.44 6.06
N PRO A 55 12.54 -4.13 5.34
CA PRO A 55 11.97 -2.79 5.29
C PRO A 55 11.72 -2.18 6.67
N ARG A 56 12.14 -0.93 6.85
CA ARG A 56 11.82 -0.12 8.04
C ARG A 56 10.46 0.57 7.93
N LEU A 57 9.97 0.74 6.70
CA LEU A 57 8.66 1.30 6.40
C LEU A 57 7.81 0.24 5.71
N TRP A 58 6.61 0.02 6.23
CA TRP A 58 5.63 -0.88 5.64
C TRP A 58 4.36 -0.12 5.29
N LEU A 59 3.75 -0.49 4.18
CA LEU A 59 2.40 -0.10 3.78
C LEU A 59 1.45 -1.27 4.02
N ALA A 60 0.60 -1.17 5.02
CA ALA A 60 -0.47 -2.13 5.30
C ALA A 60 -1.79 -1.66 4.69
N LEU A 61 -2.44 -2.52 3.92
CA LEU A 61 -3.69 -2.23 3.21
C LEU A 61 -4.83 -3.05 3.82
N ASP A 62 -5.75 -2.35 4.48
CA ASP A 62 -6.95 -2.92 5.07
C ASP A 62 -8.08 -2.95 4.04
N GLU A 63 -8.27 -4.11 3.42
CA GLU A 63 -9.36 -4.38 2.46
C GLU A 63 -9.42 -3.43 1.25
N VAL A 64 -8.25 -3.08 0.68
CA VAL A 64 -8.17 -2.39 -0.62
C VAL A 64 -8.59 -3.36 -1.74
N VAL A 65 -9.87 -3.30 -2.11
CA VAL A 65 -10.52 -4.22 -3.07
C VAL A 65 -10.37 -3.80 -4.53
N ASP A 66 -10.18 -2.51 -4.82
CA ASP A 66 -10.02 -2.04 -6.20
C ASP A 66 -8.59 -2.34 -6.71
N PRO A 67 -8.44 -3.15 -7.77
CA PRO A 67 -7.14 -3.44 -8.35
C PRO A 67 -6.41 -2.20 -8.93
N GLN A 68 -7.12 -1.13 -9.32
CA GLN A 68 -6.45 0.08 -9.79
C GLN A 68 -5.74 0.79 -8.63
N ASN A 69 -6.44 0.97 -7.51
CA ASN A 69 -5.86 1.53 -6.29
C ASN A 69 -4.71 0.69 -5.75
N LEU A 70 -4.85 -0.64 -5.68
CA LEU A 70 -3.75 -1.51 -5.27
C LEU A 70 -2.53 -1.29 -6.18
N GLY A 71 -2.72 -1.32 -7.51
CA GLY A 71 -1.62 -1.11 -8.45
C GLY A 71 -0.95 0.26 -8.28
N ALA A 72 -1.73 1.33 -8.14
CA ALA A 72 -1.22 2.68 -7.93
C ALA A 72 -0.44 2.80 -6.61
N LEU A 73 -0.92 2.20 -5.52
CA LEU A 73 -0.22 2.14 -4.23
C LEU A 73 1.10 1.39 -4.32
N LEU A 74 1.14 0.23 -5.00
CA LEU A 74 2.37 -0.53 -5.24
C LEU A 74 3.39 0.29 -6.04
N ARG A 75 2.93 1.01 -7.06
CA ARG A 75 3.77 1.92 -7.84
C ARG A 75 4.34 3.05 -6.99
N SER A 76 3.51 3.69 -6.16
CA SER A 76 3.96 4.76 -5.26
C SER A 76 4.98 4.25 -4.25
N ALA A 77 4.71 3.10 -3.61
CA ALA A 77 5.64 2.48 -2.67
C ALA A 77 7.00 2.18 -3.34
N TYR A 78 6.99 1.55 -4.51
CA TYR A 78 8.22 1.26 -5.25
C TYR A 78 8.95 2.52 -5.70
N PHE A 79 8.23 3.52 -6.21
CA PHE A 79 8.85 4.76 -6.68
C PHE A 79 9.53 5.53 -5.53
N LEU A 80 8.93 5.52 -4.33
CA LEU A 80 9.43 6.28 -3.19
C LEU A 80 10.56 5.59 -2.45
N GLY A 81 10.55 4.25 -2.35
CA GLY A 81 11.53 3.51 -1.55
C GLY A 81 12.07 2.22 -2.18
N GLY A 82 11.73 1.92 -3.44
CA GLY A 82 12.17 0.71 -4.12
C GLY A 82 11.67 -0.56 -3.42
N ASP A 83 12.59 -1.49 -3.20
CA ASP A 83 12.39 -2.72 -2.42
C ASP A 83 12.50 -2.50 -0.90
N LYS A 84 12.85 -1.29 -0.44
CA LYS A 84 12.97 -0.95 0.99
C LYS A 84 11.64 -0.57 1.65
N ILE A 85 10.53 -0.53 0.91
CA ILE A 85 9.18 -0.40 1.45
C ILE A 85 8.47 -1.73 1.28
N GLY A 86 8.11 -2.36 2.40
CA GLY A 86 7.32 -3.58 2.41
C GLY A 86 5.84 -3.28 2.20
N VAL A 87 5.10 -4.18 1.55
CA VAL A 87 3.65 -4.05 1.43
C VAL A 87 2.96 -5.26 2.06
N LEU A 88 1.98 -5.01 2.92
CA LEU A 88 1.17 -6.03 3.57
C LEU A 88 -0.30 -5.84 3.18
N VAL A 89 -0.96 -6.90 2.70
CA VAL A 89 -2.39 -6.87 2.35
C VAL A 89 -3.17 -7.91 3.15
N CYS A 90 -4.49 -7.73 3.26
CA CYS A 90 -5.35 -8.80 3.78
C CYS A 90 -5.43 -9.96 2.78
N SER A 91 -5.35 -11.20 3.25
CA SER A 91 -5.45 -12.39 2.39
C SER A 91 -6.85 -12.62 1.82
N LYS A 92 -7.86 -11.98 2.44
CA LYS A 92 -9.24 -11.92 1.97
C LYS A 92 -9.63 -10.46 1.80
N ASN A 93 -10.65 -10.22 0.98
CA ASN A 93 -11.23 -8.89 0.76
C ASN A 93 -10.20 -7.83 0.31
N SER A 94 -9.11 -8.24 -0.34
CA SER A 94 -8.18 -7.34 -1.02
C SER A 94 -8.06 -7.76 -2.49
N ALA A 95 -7.72 -6.82 -3.36
CA ALA A 95 -7.45 -7.13 -4.75
C ALA A 95 -6.31 -8.16 -4.86
N PRO A 96 -6.49 -9.28 -5.57
CA PRO A 96 -5.40 -10.22 -5.81
C PRO A 96 -4.46 -9.69 -6.90
N PRO A 97 -3.25 -10.27 -7.05
CA PRO A 97 -2.43 -10.05 -8.24
C PRO A 97 -3.26 -10.34 -9.48
N SER A 98 -3.38 -9.35 -10.36
CA SER A 98 -4.19 -9.45 -11.56
C SER A 98 -3.60 -8.59 -12.68
N PRO A 99 -4.00 -8.80 -13.95
CA PRO A 99 -3.53 -7.95 -15.04
C PRO A 99 -3.86 -6.47 -14.86
N VAL A 100 -4.95 -6.14 -14.16
CA VAL A 100 -5.32 -4.74 -13.86
C VAL A 100 -4.33 -4.14 -12.86
N VAL A 101 -3.99 -4.88 -11.79
CA VAL A 101 -2.96 -4.45 -10.82
C VAL A 101 -1.60 -4.30 -11.51
N SER A 102 -1.20 -5.27 -12.35
CA SER A 102 0.07 -5.21 -13.10
C SER A 102 0.12 -3.96 -13.98
N ALA A 103 -0.94 -3.69 -14.76
CA ALA A 103 -1.02 -2.50 -15.60
C ALA A 103 -0.99 -1.19 -14.78
N ALA A 104 -1.80 -1.07 -13.73
CA ALA A 104 -1.86 0.11 -12.88
C ALA A 104 -0.54 0.36 -12.12
N SER A 105 0.15 -0.71 -11.73
CA SER A 105 1.46 -0.63 -11.05
C SER A 105 2.63 -0.27 -11.97
N ALA A 106 2.42 -0.26 -13.29
CA ALA A 106 3.47 -0.04 -14.29
C ALA A 106 4.72 -0.94 -14.09
N GLY A 107 4.51 -2.20 -13.68
CA GLY A 107 5.56 -3.19 -13.47
C GLY A 107 6.16 -3.22 -12.06
N SER A 108 5.70 -2.36 -11.14
CA SER A 108 6.14 -2.41 -9.74
C SER A 108 5.59 -3.61 -8.97
N LEU A 109 4.49 -4.22 -9.42
CA LEU A 109 3.92 -5.43 -8.81
C LEU A 109 4.95 -6.58 -8.73
N GLU A 110 5.83 -6.69 -9.72
CA GLU A 110 6.88 -7.71 -9.81
C GLU A 110 8.14 -7.37 -9.01
N LEU A 111 8.27 -6.12 -8.54
CA LEU A 111 9.48 -5.59 -7.91
C LEU A 111 9.30 -5.32 -6.41
N VAL A 112 8.06 -5.13 -5.96
CA VAL A 112 7.74 -4.86 -4.55
C VAL A 112 7.53 -6.17 -3.80
N GLN A 113 8.04 -6.25 -2.58
CA GLN A 113 7.76 -7.36 -1.67
C GLN A 113 6.34 -7.24 -1.09
N VAL A 114 5.37 -7.82 -1.78
CA VAL A 114 3.97 -7.85 -1.30
C VAL A 114 3.70 -9.15 -0.52
N LYS A 115 3.35 -8.99 0.74
CA LYS A 115 2.98 -10.05 1.67
C LYS A 115 1.49 -10.00 1.97
N SER A 116 0.90 -11.13 2.36
CA SER A 116 -0.50 -11.23 2.77
C SER A 116 -0.64 -11.79 4.19
N THR A 117 -1.60 -11.30 4.96
CA THR A 117 -1.93 -11.85 6.30
C THR A 117 -3.41 -12.22 6.38
N SER A 118 -3.71 -13.29 7.11
CA SER A 118 -5.09 -13.72 7.38
C SER A 118 -5.76 -12.94 8.51
N ASN A 119 -5.00 -12.20 9.32
CA ASN A 119 -5.52 -11.41 10.42
C ASN A 119 -4.67 -10.15 10.61
N LEU A 120 -5.04 -9.10 9.87
CA LEU A 120 -4.32 -7.82 9.89
C LEU A 120 -4.25 -7.19 11.29
N PRO A 121 -5.36 -7.06 12.07
CA PRO A 121 -5.28 -6.53 13.43
C PRO A 121 -4.27 -7.26 14.32
N ARG A 122 -4.24 -8.59 14.26
CA ARG A 122 -3.28 -9.38 15.05
C ARG A 122 -1.84 -9.14 14.61
N THR A 123 -1.58 -9.08 13.30
CA THR A 123 -0.25 -8.79 12.76
C THR A 123 0.22 -7.39 13.16
N LEU A 124 -0.66 -6.38 13.13
CA LEU A 124 -0.34 -5.01 13.52
C LEU A 124 -0.06 -4.90 15.03
N ASN A 125 -0.87 -5.51 15.88
CA ASN A 125 -0.62 -5.54 17.34
C ASN A 125 0.73 -6.18 17.65
N ALA A 126 1.05 -7.32 17.03
CA ALA A 126 2.36 -7.96 17.23
C ALA A 126 3.51 -7.05 16.79
N ALA A 127 3.38 -6.37 15.64
CA ALA A 127 4.40 -5.43 15.20
C ALA A 127 4.54 -4.23 16.14
N SER A 128 3.44 -3.71 16.68
CA SER A 128 3.45 -2.66 17.70
C SER A 128 4.17 -3.13 18.98
N ASP A 129 3.88 -4.34 19.46
CA ASP A 129 4.55 -4.95 20.62
C ASP A 129 6.06 -5.12 20.37
N ASP A 130 6.45 -5.36 19.11
CA ASP A 130 7.84 -5.45 18.66
C ASP A 130 8.53 -4.09 18.46
N GLY A 131 7.81 -2.97 18.68
CA GLY A 131 8.34 -1.61 18.64
C GLY A 131 8.16 -0.87 17.33
N PHE A 132 7.32 -1.37 16.41
CA PHE A 132 6.87 -0.56 15.26
C PHE A 132 5.90 0.53 15.72
N ARG A 133 5.98 1.70 15.10
CA ARG A 133 4.89 2.68 15.10
C ARG A 133 3.84 2.22 14.09
N VAL A 134 2.57 2.15 14.47
CA VAL A 134 1.47 1.78 13.56
C VAL A 134 0.58 3.00 13.35
N ILE A 135 0.73 3.65 12.20
CA ILE A 135 0.04 4.89 11.88
C ILE A 135 -1.15 4.59 10.96
N GLY A 136 -2.36 4.81 11.45
CA GLY A 136 -3.57 4.75 10.62
C GLY A 136 -3.81 6.06 9.87
N ALA A 137 -4.06 6.01 8.56
CA ALA A 137 -4.56 7.18 7.84
C ALA A 137 -6.08 7.32 8.03
N SER A 138 -6.53 8.48 8.49
CA SER A 138 -7.95 8.79 8.65
C SER A 138 -8.25 10.21 8.17
N SER A 139 -9.36 10.37 7.46
CA SER A 139 -9.92 11.68 7.09
C SER A 139 -10.77 12.30 8.19
N THR A 140 -11.19 11.51 9.19
CA THR A 140 -12.11 11.92 10.24
C THR A 140 -11.57 11.55 11.61
N PHE A 141 -11.88 12.37 12.62
CA PHE A 141 -11.66 11.99 14.02
C PHE A 141 -12.42 10.69 14.29
N ILE A 142 -11.75 9.66 14.80
CA ILE A 142 -12.41 8.40 15.16
C ILE A 142 -12.92 8.58 16.60
N PRO A 143 -14.24 8.74 16.81
CA PRO A 143 -14.77 8.94 18.15
C PRO A 143 -14.42 7.72 19.01
N HIS A 144 -14.01 7.96 20.27
CA HIS A 144 -13.71 6.93 21.28
C HIS A 144 -12.33 6.25 21.21
N LEU A 145 -11.38 6.79 20.46
CA LEU A 145 -9.96 6.43 20.60
C LEU A 145 -9.21 7.60 21.23
N ASP A 146 -8.61 7.38 22.41
CA ASP A 146 -7.65 8.31 23.03
C ASP A 146 -6.28 8.28 22.32
N THR A 147 -6.24 7.82 21.07
CA THR A 147 -5.04 7.67 20.26
C THR A 147 -4.66 9.02 19.64
N PRO A 148 -3.38 9.43 19.65
CA PRO A 148 -2.93 10.68 19.05
C PRO A 148 -3.31 10.78 17.57
N LEU A 149 -3.81 11.95 17.16
CA LEU A 149 -4.05 12.30 15.76
C LEU A 149 -3.14 13.47 15.37
N TYR A 150 -2.32 13.25 14.34
CA TYR A 150 -1.38 14.23 13.82
C TYR A 150 -1.84 14.77 12.46
N SER A 151 -1.51 16.04 12.20
CA SER A 151 -1.40 16.52 10.82
C SER A 151 -0.18 15.87 10.15
N LEU A 152 -0.08 15.99 8.83
CA LEU A 152 1.07 15.44 8.10
C LEU A 152 2.40 16.14 8.49
N GLU A 153 2.32 17.42 8.81
CA GLU A 153 3.44 18.26 9.22
C GLU A 153 3.93 17.91 10.63
N ASP A 154 2.99 17.60 11.54
CA ASP A 154 3.25 17.38 12.97
C ASP A 154 3.62 15.92 13.32
N LEU A 155 3.76 15.05 12.31
CA LEU A 155 4.21 13.67 12.52
C LEU A 155 5.56 13.64 13.28
N PRO A 156 5.71 12.77 14.29
CA PRO A 156 6.95 12.68 15.04
C PRO A 156 8.15 12.35 14.14
N GLU A 157 9.20 13.18 14.22
CA GLU A 157 10.42 13.05 13.41
C GLU A 157 11.48 12.19 14.11
N ASP A 158 11.13 10.93 14.38
CA ASP A 158 12.06 9.93 14.89
C ASP A 158 12.28 8.77 13.91
N ASP A 159 13.37 8.03 14.10
CA ASP A 159 13.79 6.93 13.23
C ASP A 159 13.12 5.59 13.60
N GLN A 160 11.92 5.64 14.20
CA GLN A 160 11.19 4.44 14.60
C GLN A 160 10.67 3.68 13.35
N PRO A 161 10.89 2.36 13.24
CA PRO A 161 10.28 1.56 12.19
C PRO A 161 8.76 1.75 12.20
N THR A 162 8.17 1.98 11.04
CA THR A 162 6.79 2.46 10.93
C THR A 162 5.98 1.61 9.95
N ILE A 163 4.72 1.40 10.28
CA ILE A 163 3.70 0.78 9.43
C ILE A 163 2.63 1.84 9.17
N LEU A 164 2.49 2.28 7.93
CA LEU A 164 1.37 3.08 7.47
C LEU A 164 0.20 2.16 7.13
N VAL A 165 -0.95 2.36 7.75
CA VAL A 165 -2.17 1.59 7.50
C VAL A 165 -3.16 2.44 6.72
N LEU A 166 -3.57 1.96 5.54
CA LEU A 166 -4.60 2.59 4.71
C LEU A 166 -5.84 1.69 4.66
N GLY A 167 -7.00 2.31 4.84
CA GLY A 167 -8.30 1.65 4.77
C GLY A 167 -8.83 1.46 3.36
N SER A 168 -9.98 0.81 3.27
CA SER A 168 -10.75 0.72 2.03
C SER A 168 -11.34 2.09 1.68
N GLU A 169 -11.66 2.28 0.40
CA GLU A 169 -12.40 3.46 -0.01
C GLU A 169 -13.81 3.45 0.60
N GLY A 170 -14.25 4.59 1.12
CA GLY A 170 -15.56 4.76 1.73
C GLY A 170 -15.61 4.41 3.22
N ASP A 171 -15.29 3.16 3.58
CA ASP A 171 -15.42 2.68 4.97
C ASP A 171 -14.19 3.01 5.84
N GLY A 172 -13.06 3.36 5.23
CA GLY A 172 -11.83 3.65 5.94
C GLY A 172 -11.25 2.41 6.64
N LEU A 173 -10.69 2.59 7.83
CA LEU A 173 -10.11 1.51 8.62
C LEU A 173 -11.18 0.77 9.41
N ARG A 174 -11.16 -0.57 9.39
CA ARG A 174 -12.05 -1.36 10.23
C ARG A 174 -11.74 -1.13 11.71
N ASN A 175 -12.76 -1.18 12.56
CA ASN A 175 -12.64 -0.92 14.00
C ASN A 175 -11.49 -1.65 14.70
N LEU A 176 -11.26 -2.94 14.39
CA LEU A 176 -10.16 -3.70 15.01
C LEU A 176 -8.78 -3.30 14.48
N VAL A 177 -8.70 -2.83 13.24
CA VAL A 177 -7.47 -2.32 12.63
C VAL A 177 -7.15 -0.94 13.19
N ALA A 178 -8.15 -0.06 13.29
CA ALA A 178 -8.01 1.24 13.93
C ALA A 178 -7.53 1.10 15.40
N LYS A 179 -8.09 0.15 16.17
CA LYS A 179 -7.63 -0.13 17.54
C LYS A 179 -6.20 -0.66 17.64
N ALA A 180 -5.64 -1.22 16.57
CA ALA A 180 -4.26 -1.69 16.54
C ALA A 180 -3.28 -0.58 16.11
N CYS A 181 -3.77 0.61 15.75
CA CYS A 181 -2.93 1.76 15.42
C CYS A 181 -2.48 2.46 16.72
N THR A 182 -1.18 2.77 16.78
CA THR A 182 -0.58 3.54 17.88
C THR A 182 -0.82 5.04 17.71
N ASP A 183 -0.97 5.48 16.46
CA ASP A 183 -1.13 6.88 16.08
C ASP A 183 -2.05 6.97 14.85
N PHE A 184 -2.62 8.14 14.63
CA PHE A 184 -3.34 8.47 13.41
C PHE A 184 -2.70 9.67 12.71
N VAL A 185 -2.81 9.68 11.39
CA VAL A 185 -2.43 10.83 10.56
C VAL A 185 -3.61 11.23 9.67
N CYS A 186 -3.81 12.53 9.56
CA CYS A 186 -4.73 13.13 8.60
C CYS A 186 -3.98 14.05 7.65
N ILE A 187 -4.44 14.08 6.39
CA ILE A 187 -4.05 15.14 5.46
C ILE A 187 -5.09 16.24 5.65
N ALA A 188 -4.72 17.34 6.29
CA ALA A 188 -5.62 18.46 6.46
C ALA A 188 -6.04 19.01 5.09
N GLY A 189 -7.34 18.92 4.77
CA GLY A 189 -7.90 19.58 3.60
C GLY A 189 -8.11 21.07 3.87
N GLY A 190 -8.12 21.90 2.82
CA GLY A 190 -8.40 23.35 2.96
C GLY A 190 -9.81 23.70 3.48
N VAL A 191 -10.65 22.69 3.75
CA VAL A 191 -12.02 22.82 4.27
C VAL A 191 -12.16 22.18 5.68
N MET A 192 -11.14 21.46 6.17
CA MET A 192 -11.18 20.81 7.48
C MET A 192 -10.20 21.48 8.46
N ASP A 193 -10.75 22.23 9.41
CA ASP A 193 -10.04 22.70 10.60
C ASP A 193 -9.86 21.50 11.54
N VAL A 194 -8.61 21.05 11.75
CA VAL A 194 -8.29 19.99 12.70
C VAL A 194 -8.71 20.47 14.10
N GLY A 195 -9.84 19.97 14.61
CA GLY A 195 -10.37 20.31 15.94
C GLY A 195 -11.78 20.89 16.00
N LYS A 196 -12.49 21.08 14.88
CA LYS A 196 -13.92 21.42 14.88
C LYS A 196 -14.79 20.27 14.39
N ASN A 197 -15.70 19.83 15.24
CA ASN A 197 -16.75 18.83 14.94
C ASN A 197 -17.86 19.38 14.02
N ASP A 198 -17.54 20.20 13.03
CA ASP A 198 -18.54 20.71 12.09
C ASP A 198 -18.58 19.80 10.85
N LEU A 199 -19.14 18.60 11.04
CA LEU A 199 -19.47 17.64 9.98
C LEU A 199 -20.66 18.11 9.10
N ASP A 200 -21.28 19.24 9.42
CA ASP A 200 -22.56 19.66 8.83
C ASP A 200 -22.47 20.82 7.82
N SER A 201 -21.28 21.20 7.34
CA SER A 201 -21.20 22.26 6.33
C SER A 201 -19.97 22.12 5.46
N PHE A 202 -20.11 21.48 4.31
CA PHE A 202 -19.71 21.95 2.97
C PHE A 202 -19.83 20.76 2.02
N GLY A 203 -20.72 20.84 1.01
CA GLY A 203 -20.94 19.78 0.00
C GLY A 203 -19.78 19.62 -0.99
N GLY A 204 -18.57 19.40 -0.48
CA GLY A 204 -17.32 19.20 -1.21
C GLY A 204 -16.89 17.74 -1.25
N VAL A 205 -15.65 17.50 -1.71
CA VAL A 205 -15.03 16.17 -1.69
C VAL A 205 -14.49 15.90 -0.28
N ASP A 206 -15.12 14.98 0.45
CA ASP A 206 -14.84 14.74 1.87
C ASP A 206 -13.56 13.94 2.14
N SER A 207 -12.99 13.29 1.11
CA SER A 207 -11.72 12.56 1.23
C SER A 207 -11.01 12.41 -0.12
N LEU A 208 -9.68 12.26 -0.08
CA LEU A 208 -8.87 11.91 -1.24
C LEU A 208 -8.96 10.41 -1.52
N ASN A 209 -8.79 10.03 -2.80
CA ASN A 209 -8.60 8.64 -3.19
C ASN A 209 -7.45 7.99 -2.39
N VAL A 210 -7.64 6.74 -1.97
CA VAL A 210 -6.70 6.02 -1.08
C VAL A 210 -5.28 5.96 -1.65
N SER A 211 -5.12 5.82 -2.98
CA SER A 211 -3.81 5.76 -3.61
C SER A 211 -3.07 7.11 -3.59
N VAL A 212 -3.82 8.21 -3.68
CA VAL A 212 -3.29 9.58 -3.55
C VAL A 212 -2.86 9.85 -2.12
N THR A 213 -3.74 9.56 -1.15
CA THR A 213 -3.46 9.66 0.29
C THR A 213 -2.21 8.86 0.66
N GLY A 214 -2.14 7.61 0.21
CA GLY A 214 -0.99 6.73 0.44
C GLY A 214 0.31 7.31 -0.13
N GLY A 215 0.28 7.83 -1.35
CA GLY A 215 1.47 8.46 -1.96
C GLY A 215 1.99 9.66 -1.17
N ILE A 216 1.08 10.55 -0.71
CA ILE A 216 1.44 11.75 0.05
C ILE A 216 2.05 11.37 1.41
N ILE A 217 1.41 10.48 2.17
CA ILE A 217 1.87 10.10 3.50
C ILE A 217 3.17 9.29 3.40
N LEU A 218 3.27 8.35 2.45
CA LEU A 218 4.52 7.61 2.22
C LEU A 218 5.68 8.55 1.89
N TRP A 219 5.46 9.58 1.09
CA TRP A 219 6.51 10.56 0.77
C TRP A 219 7.00 11.27 2.04
N ARG A 220 6.09 11.69 2.94
CA ARG A 220 6.47 12.30 4.22
C ARG A 220 7.23 11.32 5.12
N LEU A 221 6.70 10.11 5.33
CA LEU A 221 7.31 9.10 6.20
C LEU A 221 8.68 8.65 5.68
N LYS A 222 8.85 8.52 4.36
CA LYS A 222 10.13 8.22 3.72
C LYS A 222 11.20 9.25 4.10
N ASN A 223 10.85 10.54 4.12
CA ASN A 223 11.78 11.60 4.49
C ASN A 223 12.15 11.56 5.98
N ILE A 224 11.23 11.15 6.85
CA ILE A 224 11.47 10.98 8.30
C ILE A 224 12.40 9.79 8.57
N ILE A 225 12.13 8.63 7.96
CA ILE A 225 12.86 7.36 8.18
C ILE A 225 14.16 7.28 7.35
N GLN A 226 14.47 8.33 6.56
CA GLN A 226 15.68 8.45 5.74
C GLN A 226 15.95 7.26 4.79
N LEU A 227 14.92 6.83 4.04
CA LEU A 227 15.02 5.73 3.07
C LEU A 227 15.72 6.07 1.75
#